data_AF-A0A9P7S1T8-F1
#
_entry.id   AF-A0A9P7S1T8-F1
#
_cell.length_a   1.000
_cell.length_b   1.000
_cell.length_c   1.000
_cell.angle_alpha   90.00
_cell.angle_beta   90.00
_cell.angle_gamma   90.00
#
_symmetry.space_group_name_H-M   'P 1'
#
loop_
_entity.id
_entity.type
_entity.pdbx_description
1 polymer ?
#
loop_
_entity_poly.entity_id
_entity_poly.type
_entity_poly.pdbx_seq_one_letter_code
_entity_poly.pdbx_strand_id
1 'polypeptide(L)'
;MGQRFQAYVIARINSTYRCIAGWHNQWCWGALPAQAARRFIDLVKVKSNADIIREELKAFSLDKTDSDDHPCPFINFLLAVAINTNLEGEIFSSMSGAMFQNALIPASSDPWSEDNDEGFAVFDVTDPQNPAYCLSSEDMCTAPLSAEDYTLQNRHNERLDEETVAFFRQVKMIEPYVLEEVWGFESGCDQPALEGSEHTLARTIVPSLTDLALEPAIDQAVVCDDPDPLERFIWLPEKASLIMKILRTRCYASLGPATMAFISKVVQANPSDIDLSYLSLSSDDIVQVLSCLERSQTIHCLNLSHNEHVSTNTLHVVLKAHPNIRRIVLYGTSISDEDLDSLLYSERCLFYGVEEVIHPALFSFGSSRRKSRRPAFSFWSAPGLSRTSVTASLPLLNPTLILQSISILLKAWIHVIRENEFGDGWTLSESQTTCWSAFSGGLRGKDQRWGERAIIQCPFPSPRMFFEGWMFVLDSSKLFGFEGILKYGFIRPKSKVYDQAQDVLPEYEIHELDSFLTELKAEGYPEALASVVDEMRVLLIRLKETILELKLDDARLTGVKETLTLFTEETIKECIGRCKSSLQLFR
;
A
#
# COMPACT_ATOMS: atom_id res chain seq x y z
N MET A 1 11.89 -4.64 -28.50
CA MET A 1 10.75 -4.21 -27.67
C MET A 1 10.41 -5.41 -26.81
N GLY A 2 10.24 -5.22 -25.50
CA GLY A 2 9.96 -6.34 -24.60
C GLY A 2 8.55 -6.89 -24.77
N GLN A 3 8.35 -8.14 -24.33
CA GLN A 3 7.02 -8.74 -24.22
C GLN A 3 6.17 -7.93 -23.22
N ARG A 4 4.89 -7.81 -23.53
CA ARG A 4 3.93 -6.95 -22.87
C ARG A 4 2.83 -7.81 -22.31
N PHE A 5 2.59 -7.66 -21.03
CA PHE A 5 1.58 -8.38 -20.28
C PHE A 5 0.68 -7.38 -19.57
N GLN A 6 -0.60 -7.71 -19.51
CA GLN A 6 -1.59 -6.89 -18.84
C GLN A 6 -2.24 -7.64 -17.69
N ALA A 7 -2.77 -6.89 -16.74
CA ALA A 7 -3.56 -7.44 -15.67
C ALA A 7 -4.77 -6.55 -15.40
N TYR A 8 -5.89 -7.20 -15.13
CA TYR A 8 -7.17 -6.56 -14.88
C TYR A 8 -7.74 -7.04 -13.56
N VAL A 9 -8.43 -6.15 -12.86
CA VAL A 9 -9.20 -6.51 -11.67
C VAL A 9 -10.66 -6.22 -11.95
N ILE A 10 -11.50 -7.20 -11.66
CA ILE A 10 -12.95 -7.13 -11.81
C ILE A 10 -13.61 -7.29 -10.44
N ALA A 11 -14.82 -6.77 -10.31
CA ALA A 11 -15.67 -7.00 -9.15
C ALA A 11 -17.14 -6.92 -9.54
N ARG A 12 -17.99 -7.62 -8.79
CA ARG A 12 -19.44 -7.52 -8.90
C ARG A 12 -19.94 -6.32 -8.10
N ILE A 13 -20.41 -5.31 -8.81
CA ILE A 13 -20.98 -4.07 -8.28
C ILE A 13 -22.46 -4.05 -8.61
N ASN A 14 -23.33 -3.94 -7.61
CA ASN A 14 -24.78 -3.91 -7.79
C ASN A 14 -25.30 -5.02 -8.72
N SER A 15 -24.85 -6.26 -8.45
CA SER A 15 -25.17 -7.48 -9.21
C SER A 15 -24.48 -7.67 -10.56
N THR A 16 -23.80 -6.67 -11.10
CA THR A 16 -23.10 -6.76 -12.40
C THR A 16 -21.59 -6.76 -12.25
N TYR A 17 -20.88 -7.59 -13.02
CA TYR A 17 -19.43 -7.56 -13.08
C TYR A 17 -18.89 -6.36 -13.87
N ARG A 18 -17.83 -5.75 -13.36
CA ARG A 18 -17.16 -4.59 -13.97
C ARG A 18 -15.65 -4.71 -13.80
N CYS A 19 -14.91 -4.25 -14.81
CA CYS A 19 -13.49 -3.94 -14.65
C CYS A 19 -13.36 -2.66 -13.83
N ILE A 20 -12.43 -2.66 -12.86
CA ILE A 20 -12.26 -1.58 -11.87
C ILE A 20 -10.80 -1.14 -11.72
N ALA A 21 -9.85 -1.93 -12.25
CA ALA A 21 -8.44 -1.60 -12.30
C ALA A 21 -7.78 -2.32 -13.48
N GLY A 22 -6.74 -1.71 -14.03
CA GLY A 22 -5.98 -2.24 -15.14
C GLY A 22 -4.53 -1.80 -15.06
N TRP A 23 -3.61 -2.71 -15.38
CA TRP A 23 -2.18 -2.46 -15.33
C TRP A 23 -1.42 -3.12 -16.47
N HIS A 24 -0.51 -2.36 -17.07
CA HIS A 24 0.40 -2.79 -18.11
C HIS A 24 1.81 -2.99 -17.55
N ASN A 25 2.45 -4.11 -17.86
CA ASN A 25 3.86 -4.33 -17.55
C ASN A 25 4.60 -4.78 -18.81
N GLN A 26 5.62 -4.00 -19.15
CA GLN A 26 6.64 -4.44 -20.09
C GLN A 26 7.62 -5.31 -19.31
N TRP A 27 7.95 -6.49 -19.83
CA TRP A 27 8.89 -7.48 -19.26
C TRP A 27 8.31 -8.45 -18.21
N CYS A 28 7.00 -8.67 -18.19
CA CYS A 28 6.38 -9.75 -17.41
C CYS A 28 5.96 -10.89 -18.34
N TRP A 29 6.80 -11.91 -18.46
CA TRP A 29 6.59 -13.05 -19.37
C TRP A 29 6.97 -14.38 -18.71
N GLY A 30 6.68 -15.50 -19.38
CA GLY A 30 7.04 -16.83 -18.86
C GLY A 30 6.31 -17.15 -17.56
N ALA A 31 7.06 -17.46 -16.50
CA ALA A 31 6.51 -17.73 -15.16
C ALA A 31 6.12 -16.46 -14.38
N LEU A 32 6.59 -15.27 -14.80
CA LEU A 32 6.40 -14.01 -14.06
C LEU A 32 4.92 -13.62 -13.87
N PRO A 33 4.03 -13.75 -14.89
CA PRO A 33 2.59 -13.52 -14.72
C PRO A 33 1.95 -14.30 -13.57
N ALA A 34 2.26 -15.59 -13.46
CA ALA A 34 1.74 -16.44 -12.40
C ALA A 34 2.30 -16.03 -11.02
N GLN A 35 3.58 -15.68 -10.94
CA GLN A 35 4.16 -15.18 -9.70
C GLN A 35 3.56 -13.83 -9.28
N ALA A 36 3.31 -12.92 -10.23
CA ALA A 36 2.63 -11.66 -10.01
C ALA A 36 1.19 -11.87 -9.53
N ALA A 37 0.46 -12.79 -10.15
CA ALA A 37 -0.88 -13.19 -9.76
C ALA A 37 -0.93 -13.71 -8.31
N ARG A 38 0.02 -14.56 -7.93
CA ARG A 38 0.15 -15.05 -6.55
C ARG A 38 0.33 -13.90 -5.56
N ARG A 39 1.28 -12.99 -5.82
CA ARG A 39 1.54 -11.83 -4.96
C ARG A 39 0.31 -10.92 -4.83
N PHE A 40 -0.42 -10.70 -5.92
CA PHE A 40 -1.64 -9.89 -5.88
C PHE A 40 -2.71 -10.55 -5.01
N ILE A 41 -2.95 -11.85 -5.18
CA ILE A 41 -3.90 -12.61 -4.37
C ILE A 41 -3.53 -12.57 -2.88
N ASP A 42 -2.25 -12.75 -2.55
CA ASP A 42 -1.77 -12.67 -1.16
C ASP A 42 -2.03 -11.28 -0.58
N LEU A 43 -1.68 -10.21 -1.31
CA LEU A 43 -1.91 -8.82 -0.89
C LEU A 43 -3.40 -8.52 -0.67
N VAL A 44 -4.27 -8.97 -1.58
CA VAL A 44 -5.73 -8.74 -1.50
C VAL A 44 -6.34 -9.45 -0.29
N LYS A 45 -5.83 -10.63 0.07
CA LYS A 45 -6.29 -11.42 1.23
C LYS A 45 -5.88 -10.84 2.58
N VAL A 46 -4.84 -9.98 2.64
CA VAL A 46 -4.47 -9.32 3.90
C VAL A 46 -5.68 -8.53 4.42
N LYS A 47 -6.14 -8.82 5.65
CA LYS A 47 -7.38 -8.28 6.22
C LYS A 47 -7.50 -6.75 6.08
N SER A 48 -6.43 -6.02 6.39
CA SER A 48 -6.40 -4.55 6.27
C SER A 48 -6.58 -4.05 4.83
N ASN A 49 -5.96 -4.72 3.86
CA ASN A 49 -6.10 -4.41 2.44
C ASN A 49 -7.51 -4.75 1.97
N ALA A 50 -8.02 -5.93 2.35
CA ALA A 50 -9.38 -6.36 2.06
C ALA A 50 -10.44 -5.38 2.59
N ASP A 51 -10.23 -4.82 3.78
CA ASP A 51 -11.12 -3.80 4.36
C ASP A 51 -11.13 -2.55 3.49
N ILE A 52 -9.97 -2.07 3.04
CA ILE A 52 -9.87 -0.91 2.11
C ILE A 52 -10.53 -1.23 0.76
N ILE A 53 -10.27 -2.40 0.19
CA ILE A 53 -10.88 -2.85 -1.07
C ILE A 53 -12.40 -2.79 -0.96
N ARG A 54 -12.99 -3.34 0.10
CA ARG A 54 -14.45 -3.28 0.30
C ARG A 54 -14.97 -1.85 0.38
N GLU A 55 -14.22 -0.94 1.00
CA GLU A 55 -14.61 0.48 1.06
C GLU A 55 -14.51 1.16 -0.31
N GLU A 56 -13.50 0.86 -1.14
CA GLU A 56 -13.45 1.32 -2.53
C GLU A 56 -14.62 0.75 -3.37
N LEU A 57 -14.91 -0.54 -3.23
CA LEU A 57 -16.01 -1.20 -3.95
C LEU A 57 -17.39 -0.63 -3.56
N LYS A 58 -17.60 -0.26 -2.28
CA LYS A 58 -18.82 0.41 -1.83
C LYS A 58 -18.92 1.85 -2.36
N ALA A 59 -17.80 2.56 -2.40
CA ALA A 59 -17.74 3.93 -2.90
C ALA A 59 -17.88 4.02 -4.44
N PHE A 60 -17.65 2.91 -5.13
CA PHE A 60 -17.85 2.77 -6.55
C PHE A 60 -19.36 2.78 -6.89
N SER A 61 -19.87 3.97 -7.21
CA SER A 61 -21.25 4.18 -7.66
C SER A 61 -21.34 4.13 -9.18
N LEU A 62 -22.36 3.44 -9.70
CA LEU A 62 -22.68 3.38 -11.14
C LEU A 62 -23.05 4.75 -11.73
N ASP A 63 -23.47 5.71 -10.89
CA ASP A 63 -23.95 7.02 -11.33
C ASP A 63 -22.83 8.05 -11.52
N LYS A 64 -21.60 7.74 -11.08
CA LYS A 64 -20.44 8.53 -11.48
C LYS A 64 -20.16 8.20 -12.94
N THR A 65 -20.60 9.11 -13.81
CA THR A 65 -20.30 9.14 -15.25
C THR A 65 -18.91 8.59 -15.55
N ASP A 66 -18.77 7.84 -16.66
CA ASP A 66 -17.59 7.15 -17.22
C ASP A 66 -16.26 7.96 -17.31
N SER A 67 -16.15 9.11 -16.65
CA SER A 67 -15.02 10.03 -16.68
C SER A 67 -13.85 9.66 -15.77
N ASP A 68 -13.97 8.65 -14.90
CA ASP A 68 -12.84 8.22 -14.06
C ASP A 68 -12.27 6.90 -14.59
N ASP A 69 -11.18 7.02 -15.36
CA ASP A 69 -10.48 5.88 -15.95
C ASP A 69 -9.96 4.89 -14.89
N HIS A 70 -9.77 5.33 -13.65
CA HIS A 70 -9.16 4.55 -12.57
C HIS A 70 -9.96 4.66 -11.26
N PRO A 71 -11.17 4.06 -11.22
CA PRO A 71 -12.13 4.31 -10.14
C PRO A 71 -11.72 3.78 -8.76
N CYS A 72 -10.82 2.78 -8.73
CA CYS A 72 -10.31 2.17 -7.51
C CYS A 72 -8.79 2.36 -7.42
N PRO A 73 -8.30 3.52 -6.96
CA PRO A 73 -6.86 3.81 -6.93
C PRO A 73 -6.10 2.87 -5.99
N PHE A 74 -6.62 2.47 -4.83
CA PHE A 74 -5.91 1.52 -3.98
C PHE A 74 -5.75 0.16 -4.66
N ILE A 75 -6.80 -0.36 -5.30
CA ILE A 75 -6.74 -1.64 -6.04
C ILE A 75 -5.74 -1.56 -7.20
N ASN A 76 -5.74 -0.47 -7.97
CA ASN A 76 -4.72 -0.24 -9.02
C ASN A 76 -3.31 -0.20 -8.44
N PHE A 77 -3.12 0.41 -7.27
CA PHE A 77 -1.82 0.44 -6.61
C PHE A 77 -1.38 -0.96 -6.18
N LEU A 78 -2.26 -1.76 -5.58
CA LEU A 78 -1.99 -3.16 -5.22
C LEU A 78 -1.56 -3.97 -6.45
N LEU A 79 -2.29 -3.80 -7.56
CA LEU A 79 -2.00 -4.46 -8.82
C LEU A 79 -0.61 -4.07 -9.36
N ALA A 80 -0.30 -2.78 -9.34
CA ALA A 80 1.00 -2.26 -9.75
C ALA A 80 2.15 -2.84 -8.92
N VAL A 81 2.05 -2.84 -7.59
CA VAL A 81 3.13 -3.33 -6.73
C VAL A 81 3.31 -4.85 -6.87
N ALA A 82 2.23 -5.61 -7.03
CA ALA A 82 2.29 -7.06 -7.22
C ALA A 82 2.97 -7.46 -8.53
N ILE A 83 2.68 -6.73 -9.62
CA ILE A 83 3.19 -7.06 -10.95
C ILE A 83 4.63 -6.62 -11.14
N ASN A 84 5.00 -5.43 -10.62
CA ASN A 84 6.32 -4.87 -10.90
C ASN A 84 7.38 -5.26 -9.87
N THR A 85 7.00 -5.75 -8.69
CA THR A 85 7.96 -5.94 -7.61
C THR A 85 7.83 -7.30 -6.95
N ASN A 86 8.93 -8.04 -6.95
CA ASN A 86 9.13 -9.15 -6.04
C ASN A 86 10.15 -8.75 -4.96
N LEU A 87 9.66 -8.44 -3.76
CA LEU A 87 10.52 -8.15 -2.59
C LEU A 87 10.74 -9.41 -1.72
N GLU A 88 10.40 -10.58 -2.24
CA GLU A 88 10.56 -11.87 -1.58
C GLU A 88 11.69 -12.66 -2.25
N GLY A 89 12.66 -13.14 -1.44
CA GLY A 89 13.77 -13.95 -1.93
C GLY A 89 14.84 -13.16 -2.68
N GLU A 90 15.46 -13.80 -3.70
CA GLU A 90 16.32 -13.14 -4.69
C GLU A 90 15.46 -12.14 -5.47
N ILE A 91 15.86 -10.87 -5.43
CA ILE A 91 15.02 -9.76 -5.86
C ILE A 91 15.05 -9.69 -7.38
N PHE A 92 14.24 -10.53 -8.02
CA PHE A 92 13.96 -10.45 -9.45
C PHE A 92 12.88 -9.41 -9.68
N SER A 93 13.29 -8.20 -10.03
CA SER A 93 12.36 -7.17 -10.44
C SER A 93 12.07 -7.32 -11.93
N SER A 94 10.88 -7.83 -12.27
CA SER A 94 10.25 -7.62 -13.59
C SER A 94 9.87 -6.15 -13.72
N MET A 95 10.89 -5.31 -13.89
CA MET A 95 10.73 -3.86 -13.91
C MET A 95 10.08 -3.45 -15.21
N SER A 96 8.84 -2.97 -15.14
CA SER A 96 8.33 -2.13 -16.21
C SER A 96 9.20 -0.87 -16.26
N GLY A 97 9.85 -0.61 -17.40
CA GLY A 97 10.59 0.64 -17.64
C GLY A 97 9.67 1.88 -17.70
N ALA A 98 8.37 1.71 -17.52
CA ALA A 98 7.38 2.77 -17.49
C ALA A 98 7.22 3.36 -16.09
N MET A 99 7.01 4.69 -16.03
CA MET A 99 6.53 5.35 -14.81
C MET A 99 5.16 4.81 -14.41
N PHE A 100 4.81 4.89 -13.13
CA PHE A 100 3.56 4.32 -12.60
C PHE A 100 2.33 4.74 -13.42
N GLN A 101 2.24 6.01 -13.80
CA GLN A 101 1.09 6.59 -14.51
C GLN A 101 0.99 6.12 -15.97
N ASN A 102 2.11 5.76 -16.59
CA ASN A 102 2.15 5.32 -17.99
C ASN A 102 1.80 3.84 -18.14
N ALA A 103 1.71 3.13 -17.01
CA ALA A 103 1.38 1.71 -16.94
C ALA A 103 -0.07 1.46 -16.48
N LEU A 104 -0.82 2.51 -16.14
CA LEU A 104 -2.23 2.37 -15.80
C LEU A 104 -3.04 2.13 -17.09
N ILE A 105 -3.94 1.14 -17.03
CA ILE A 105 -4.89 0.87 -18.10
C ILE A 105 -6.27 1.36 -17.63
N PRO A 106 -7.00 2.16 -18.42
CA PRO A 106 -8.38 2.55 -18.11
C PRO A 106 -9.27 1.32 -17.85
N ALA A 107 -10.17 1.43 -16.87
CA ALA A 107 -11.11 0.35 -16.54
C ALA A 107 -12.04 -0.02 -17.71
N SER A 108 -12.28 0.92 -18.62
CA SER A 108 -13.08 0.71 -19.84
C SER A 108 -12.29 0.11 -21.01
N SER A 109 -10.98 -0.09 -20.88
CA SER A 109 -10.16 -0.64 -21.98
C SER A 109 -10.51 -2.09 -22.27
N ASP A 110 -10.51 -2.42 -23.55
CA ASP A 110 -10.56 -3.80 -24.02
C ASP A 110 -9.17 -4.45 -23.84
N PRO A 111 -9.07 -5.60 -23.15
CA PRO A 111 -7.83 -6.36 -22.94
C PRO A 111 -6.99 -6.65 -24.18
N TRP A 112 -7.59 -6.58 -25.38
CA TRP A 112 -6.90 -6.81 -26.65
C TRP A 112 -6.68 -5.57 -27.49
N SER A 113 -7.19 -4.41 -27.07
CA SER A 113 -7.09 -3.16 -27.84
C SER A 113 -5.71 -2.50 -27.80
N GLU A 114 -4.87 -2.92 -26.86
CA GLU A 114 -3.50 -2.41 -26.69
C GLU A 114 -2.48 -3.42 -27.25
N ASP A 115 -1.23 -2.96 -27.45
CA ASP A 115 -0.10 -3.81 -27.83
C ASP A 115 0.16 -4.90 -26.74
N ASN A 116 -0.62 -5.98 -26.71
CA ASN A 116 -0.46 -7.10 -25.80
C ASN A 116 -0.05 -8.34 -26.60
N ASP A 117 1.15 -8.87 -26.35
CA ASP A 117 1.73 -9.99 -27.10
C ASP A 117 2.08 -11.21 -26.22
N GLU A 118 1.78 -11.14 -24.92
CA GLU A 118 1.97 -12.25 -23.97
C GLU A 118 0.63 -12.78 -23.44
N GLY A 119 -0.38 -11.91 -23.34
CA GLY A 119 -1.69 -12.22 -22.78
C GLY A 119 -1.99 -11.39 -21.52
N PHE A 120 -2.95 -11.84 -20.71
CA PHE A 120 -3.35 -11.09 -19.51
C PHE A 120 -3.79 -11.97 -18.35
N ALA A 121 -3.74 -11.41 -17.14
CA ALA A 121 -4.41 -11.97 -15.97
C ALA A 121 -5.66 -11.19 -15.60
N VAL A 122 -6.66 -11.88 -15.07
CA VAL A 122 -7.86 -11.28 -14.49
C VAL A 122 -8.02 -11.76 -13.06
N PHE A 123 -8.34 -10.83 -12.16
CA PHE A 123 -8.61 -11.11 -10.76
C PHE A 123 -10.01 -10.65 -10.37
N ASP A 124 -10.83 -11.53 -9.79
CA ASP A 124 -12.11 -11.18 -9.19
C ASP A 124 -11.90 -10.90 -7.70
N VAL A 125 -12.14 -9.65 -7.29
CA VAL A 125 -12.02 -9.19 -5.90
C VAL A 125 -13.38 -8.85 -5.27
N THR A 126 -14.48 -9.37 -5.83
CA THR A 126 -15.82 -9.22 -5.26
C THR A 126 -15.85 -9.59 -3.77
N ASP A 127 -15.18 -10.68 -3.41
CA ASP A 127 -14.82 -10.99 -2.03
C ASP A 127 -13.29 -11.05 -1.90
N PRO A 128 -12.63 -10.00 -1.39
CA PRO A 128 -11.17 -9.96 -1.30
C PRO A 128 -10.59 -11.04 -0.36
N GLN A 129 -11.39 -11.71 0.47
CA GLN A 129 -10.89 -12.85 1.27
C GLN A 129 -10.91 -14.16 0.48
N ASN A 130 -11.73 -14.23 -0.57
CA ASN A 130 -11.88 -15.40 -1.44
C ASN A 130 -11.77 -14.97 -2.92
N PRO A 131 -10.65 -14.34 -3.33
CA PRO A 131 -10.49 -13.87 -4.70
C PRO A 131 -10.45 -15.05 -5.66
N ALA A 132 -10.88 -14.80 -6.90
CA ALA A 132 -10.71 -15.73 -8.02
C ALA A 132 -9.74 -15.16 -9.06
N TYR A 133 -9.18 -16.02 -9.90
CA TYR A 133 -8.27 -15.59 -10.96
C TYR A 133 -8.43 -16.41 -12.24
N CYS A 134 -7.93 -15.89 -13.35
CA CYS A 134 -7.55 -16.67 -14.51
C CYS A 134 -6.43 -15.95 -15.28
N LEU A 135 -5.74 -16.68 -16.15
CA LEU A 135 -4.88 -16.09 -17.17
C LEU A 135 -5.48 -16.35 -18.56
N SER A 136 -5.05 -15.59 -19.56
CA SER A 136 -5.39 -15.79 -20.97
C SER A 136 -4.15 -15.53 -21.81
N SER A 137 -3.97 -16.29 -22.88
CA SER A 137 -2.88 -16.15 -23.84
C SER A 137 -3.43 -15.77 -25.21
N GLU A 138 -2.65 -15.03 -26.02
CA GLU A 138 -3.06 -14.57 -27.36
C GLU A 138 -3.44 -15.75 -28.28
N ASP A 139 -2.76 -16.89 -28.13
CA ASP A 139 -2.88 -18.04 -29.03
C ASP A 139 -4.18 -18.87 -28.85
N MET A 140 -4.96 -18.69 -27.77
CA MET A 140 -6.02 -19.65 -27.34
C MET A 140 -7.44 -19.09 -27.27
N CYS A 141 -7.71 -17.92 -27.83
CA CYS A 141 -8.96 -17.17 -27.59
C CYS A 141 -9.15 -16.89 -26.08
N THR A 142 -10.17 -16.12 -25.70
CA THR A 142 -10.40 -15.61 -24.32
C THR A 142 -10.74 -16.68 -23.26
N ALA A 143 -10.40 -17.95 -23.51
CA ALA A 143 -10.62 -19.03 -22.56
C ALA A 143 -9.77 -18.81 -21.29
N PRO A 144 -10.38 -18.87 -20.09
CA PRO A 144 -9.65 -18.75 -18.83
C PRO A 144 -8.75 -19.98 -18.61
N LEU A 145 -7.46 -19.72 -18.41
CA LEU A 145 -6.42 -20.70 -18.12
C LEU A 145 -6.04 -20.68 -16.64
N SER A 146 -5.70 -21.85 -16.11
CA SER A 146 -4.99 -21.95 -14.82
C SER A 146 -3.54 -21.47 -14.97
N ALA A 147 -2.86 -21.18 -13.85
CA ALA A 147 -1.43 -20.86 -13.88
C ALA A 147 -0.56 -21.99 -14.47
N GLU A 148 -0.92 -23.25 -14.20
CA GLU A 148 -0.24 -24.43 -14.78
C GLU A 148 -0.43 -24.48 -16.29
N ASP A 149 -1.66 -24.34 -16.78
CA ASP A 149 -1.96 -24.41 -18.21
C ASP A 149 -1.33 -23.24 -18.97
N TYR A 150 -1.38 -22.03 -18.39
CA TYR A 150 -0.75 -20.85 -18.97
C TYR A 150 0.75 -21.05 -19.17
N THR A 151 1.47 -21.53 -18.15
CA THR A 151 2.93 -21.74 -18.25
C THR A 151 3.32 -22.90 -19.15
N LEU A 152 2.51 -23.96 -19.22
CA LEU A 152 2.71 -25.07 -20.16
C LEU A 152 2.52 -24.66 -21.62
N GLN A 153 1.64 -23.70 -21.88
CA GLN A 153 1.36 -23.19 -23.22
C GLN A 153 2.31 -22.06 -23.62
N ASN A 154 2.96 -21.42 -22.64
CA ASN A 154 3.90 -20.35 -22.88
C ASN A 154 5.14 -20.84 -23.63
N ARG A 155 5.58 -20.06 -24.63
CA ARG A 155 6.71 -20.40 -25.53
C ARG A 155 8.03 -20.61 -24.79
N HIS A 156 8.17 -20.07 -23.58
CA HIS A 156 9.39 -20.16 -22.79
C HIS A 156 9.55 -21.47 -22.00
N ASN A 157 8.49 -22.28 -21.87
CA ASN A 157 8.50 -23.57 -21.14
C ASN A 157 9.06 -23.48 -19.70
N GLU A 158 8.93 -22.33 -19.06
CA GLU A 158 9.35 -22.16 -17.66
C GLU A 158 8.35 -22.86 -16.74
N ARG A 159 8.87 -23.76 -15.89
CA ARG A 159 8.03 -24.47 -14.92
C ARG A 159 7.86 -23.64 -13.66
N LEU A 160 6.62 -23.50 -13.21
CA LEU A 160 6.33 -23.02 -11.87
C LEU A 160 6.88 -23.99 -10.82
N ASP A 161 7.31 -23.44 -9.69
CA ASP A 161 7.65 -24.24 -8.53
C ASP A 161 6.40 -24.90 -7.93
N GLU A 162 6.58 -26.05 -7.27
CA GLU A 162 5.47 -26.83 -6.71
C GLU A 162 4.67 -26.05 -5.65
N GLU A 163 5.29 -25.11 -4.93
CA GLU A 163 4.60 -24.27 -3.94
C GLU A 163 3.61 -23.32 -4.62
N THR A 164 4.03 -22.66 -5.71
CA THR A 164 3.17 -21.79 -6.52
C THR A 164 2.05 -22.57 -7.19
N VAL A 165 2.33 -23.77 -7.69
CA VAL A 165 1.31 -24.68 -8.24
C VAL A 165 0.29 -25.09 -7.18
N ALA A 166 0.76 -25.55 -6.01
CA ALA A 166 -0.10 -25.96 -4.90
C ALA A 166 -0.96 -24.80 -4.37
N PHE A 167 -0.44 -23.57 -4.41
CA PHE A 167 -1.20 -22.37 -4.09
C PHE A 167 -2.37 -22.17 -5.05
N PHE A 168 -2.11 -22.18 -6.37
CA PHE A 168 -3.12 -21.88 -7.38
C PHE A 168 -4.24 -22.92 -7.47
N ARG A 169 -3.97 -24.18 -7.12
CA ARG A 169 -5.00 -25.23 -6.99
C ARG A 169 -6.04 -24.94 -5.90
N GLN A 170 -5.72 -24.06 -4.96
CA GLN A 170 -6.61 -23.66 -3.86
C GLN A 170 -7.37 -22.35 -4.15
N VAL A 171 -7.01 -21.65 -5.23
CA VAL A 171 -7.66 -20.40 -5.62
C VAL A 171 -8.75 -20.70 -6.64
N LYS A 172 -9.94 -20.12 -6.45
CA LYS A 172 -11.06 -20.28 -7.38
C LYS A 172 -10.66 -19.73 -8.76
N MET A 173 -10.98 -20.46 -9.82
CA MET A 173 -10.86 -19.94 -11.19
C MET A 173 -12.07 -19.08 -11.56
N ILE A 174 -11.84 -18.03 -12.34
CA ILE A 174 -12.90 -17.22 -12.95
C ILE A 174 -13.63 -18.05 -14.02
N GLU A 175 -14.95 -18.02 -13.98
CA GLU A 175 -15.82 -18.73 -14.92
C GLU A 175 -15.93 -17.94 -16.25
N PRO A 176 -15.96 -18.59 -17.42
CA PRO A 176 -15.93 -17.89 -18.72
C PRO A 176 -16.98 -16.78 -18.88
N TYR A 177 -18.24 -17.02 -18.47
CA TYR A 177 -19.32 -16.01 -18.60
C TYR A 177 -19.03 -14.71 -17.83
N VAL A 178 -18.17 -14.75 -16.80
CA VAL A 178 -17.79 -13.55 -16.07
C VAL A 178 -16.97 -12.63 -16.98
N LEU A 179 -16.10 -13.19 -17.82
CA LEU A 179 -15.33 -12.43 -18.81
C LEU A 179 -16.25 -11.90 -19.92
N GLU A 180 -17.23 -12.70 -20.34
CA GLU A 180 -18.26 -12.26 -21.31
C GLU A 180 -19.10 -11.11 -20.75
N GLU A 181 -19.48 -11.15 -19.48
CA GLU A 181 -20.26 -10.08 -18.84
C GLU A 181 -19.47 -8.77 -18.74
N VAL A 182 -18.16 -8.83 -18.49
CA VAL A 182 -17.31 -7.63 -18.33
C VAL A 182 -16.98 -6.99 -19.68
N TRP A 183 -16.59 -7.79 -20.68
CA TRP A 183 -16.04 -7.28 -21.95
C TRP A 183 -16.84 -7.65 -23.19
N GLY A 184 -17.92 -8.42 -23.07
CA GLY A 184 -18.76 -8.81 -24.20
C GLY A 184 -18.10 -9.81 -25.15
N PHE A 185 -17.08 -10.54 -24.70
CA PHE A 185 -16.46 -11.59 -25.50
C PHE A 185 -17.49 -12.69 -25.78
N GLU A 186 -17.82 -12.96 -27.04
CA GLU A 186 -18.55 -14.17 -27.40
C GLU A 186 -17.58 -15.35 -27.21
N SER A 187 -17.88 -16.28 -26.29
CA SER A 187 -17.11 -17.54 -26.22
C SER A 187 -17.28 -18.30 -27.53
N GLY A 188 -16.36 -18.11 -28.47
CA GLY A 188 -16.28 -18.89 -29.72
C GLY A 188 -15.98 -20.36 -29.50
N CYS A 189 -15.84 -20.80 -28.25
CA CYS A 189 -15.84 -22.20 -27.87
C CYS A 189 -17.28 -22.66 -27.63
N ASP A 190 -17.80 -23.46 -28.57
CA ASP A 190 -18.97 -24.32 -28.36
C ASP A 190 -18.67 -25.30 -27.21
N GLN A 191 -18.70 -24.83 -25.96
CA GLN A 191 -18.61 -25.71 -24.82
C GLN A 191 -19.93 -26.48 -24.73
N PRO A 192 -19.89 -27.82 -24.65
CA PRO A 192 -21.09 -28.59 -24.40
C PRO A 192 -21.68 -28.07 -23.09
N ALA A 193 -22.96 -27.66 -23.12
CA ALA A 193 -23.68 -27.17 -21.97
C ALA A 193 -23.41 -28.10 -20.78
N LEU A 194 -22.62 -27.63 -19.82
CA LEU A 194 -22.42 -28.31 -18.54
C LEU A 194 -23.76 -28.22 -17.80
N GLU A 195 -24.64 -29.17 -18.09
CA GLU A 195 -25.89 -29.37 -17.38
C GLU A 195 -25.58 -29.55 -15.89
N GLY A 196 -25.89 -28.52 -15.10
CA GLY A 196 -26.14 -28.63 -13.67
C GLY A 196 -24.91 -28.92 -12.80
N SER A 197 -23.91 -28.05 -12.80
CA SER A 197 -23.12 -27.89 -11.57
C SER A 197 -23.99 -27.12 -10.59
N GLU A 198 -24.67 -27.85 -9.70
CA GLU A 198 -25.39 -27.29 -8.57
C GLU A 198 -24.50 -26.25 -7.89
N HIS A 199 -24.97 -24.99 -7.88
CA HIS A 199 -24.47 -23.96 -7.01
C HIS A 199 -24.14 -24.57 -5.67
N THR A 200 -22.89 -24.38 -5.23
CA THR A 200 -22.45 -24.72 -3.89
C THR A 200 -23.46 -24.11 -2.94
N LEU A 201 -24.41 -24.92 -2.48
CA LEU A 201 -25.41 -24.53 -1.51
C LEU A 201 -24.58 -24.11 -0.32
N ALA A 202 -24.41 -22.80 -0.16
CA ALA A 202 -23.80 -22.21 1.01
C ALA A 202 -24.51 -22.89 2.16
N ARG A 203 -23.80 -23.77 2.87
CA ARG A 203 -24.37 -24.52 3.99
C ARG A 203 -25.05 -23.47 4.83
N THR A 204 -26.37 -23.46 4.83
CA THR A 204 -27.16 -22.50 5.57
C THR A 204 -26.90 -22.86 7.02
N ILE A 205 -25.86 -22.25 7.59
CA ILE A 205 -25.57 -22.32 9.01
C ILE A 205 -26.82 -21.71 9.62
N VAL A 206 -27.72 -22.57 10.10
CA VAL A 206 -28.92 -22.12 10.79
C VAL A 206 -28.42 -21.34 12.00
N PRO A 207 -28.64 -20.02 12.07
CA PRO A 207 -28.14 -19.21 13.17
C PRO A 207 -28.70 -19.75 14.48
N SER A 208 -27.93 -19.67 15.56
CA SER A 208 -28.42 -20.16 16.85
C SER A 208 -29.65 -19.36 17.28
N LEU A 209 -30.55 -19.97 18.05
CA LEU A 209 -31.72 -19.26 18.60
C LEU A 209 -31.31 -17.98 19.36
N THR A 210 -30.14 -18.02 20.02
CA THR A 210 -29.55 -16.86 20.70
C THR A 210 -29.21 -15.74 19.72
N ASP A 211 -28.64 -16.06 18.55
CA ASP A 211 -28.29 -15.05 17.55
C ASP A 211 -29.53 -14.41 16.93
N LEU A 212 -30.57 -15.22 16.69
CA LEU A 212 -31.87 -14.73 16.20
C LEU A 212 -32.60 -13.84 17.22
N ALA A 213 -32.48 -14.14 18.53
CA ALA A 213 -33.10 -13.36 19.60
C ALA A 213 -32.32 -12.09 19.95
N LEU A 214 -31.03 -12.04 19.62
CA LEU A 214 -30.15 -10.94 19.99
C LEU A 214 -30.47 -9.65 19.23
N GLU A 215 -30.81 -9.75 17.94
CA GLU A 215 -31.18 -8.58 17.13
C GLU A 215 -32.39 -7.82 17.71
N PRO A 216 -33.57 -8.46 17.93
CA PRO A 216 -34.70 -7.77 18.55
C PRO A 216 -34.40 -7.24 19.97
N ALA A 217 -33.56 -7.96 20.74
CA ALA A 217 -33.18 -7.54 22.08
C ALA A 217 -32.32 -6.27 22.06
N ILE A 218 -31.40 -6.15 21.09
CA ILE A 218 -30.61 -4.93 20.88
C ILE A 218 -31.51 -3.78 20.42
N ASP A 219 -32.38 -4.03 19.44
CA ASP A 219 -33.30 -3.00 18.96
C ASP A 219 -34.17 -2.47 20.12
N GLN A 220 -34.69 -3.35 20.97
CA GLN A 220 -35.43 -2.96 22.17
C GLN A 220 -34.57 -2.22 23.18
N ALA A 221 -33.36 -2.70 23.47
CA ALA A 221 -32.45 -2.06 24.42
C ALA A 221 -32.05 -0.65 24.00
N VAL A 222 -31.80 -0.42 22.71
CA VAL A 222 -31.45 0.91 22.16
C VAL A 222 -32.68 1.84 22.20
N VAL A 223 -33.86 1.35 21.81
CA VAL A 223 -35.10 2.15 21.83
C VAL A 223 -35.52 2.55 23.25
N CYS A 224 -35.35 1.64 24.22
CA CYS A 224 -35.66 1.90 25.62
C CYS A 224 -34.51 2.56 26.40
N ASP A 225 -33.33 2.73 25.78
CA ASP A 225 -32.06 3.08 26.44
C ASP A 225 -31.81 2.28 27.74
N ASP A 226 -32.00 0.96 27.64
CA ASP A 226 -31.82 -0.01 28.74
C ASP A 226 -30.99 -1.22 28.26
N PRO A 227 -29.65 -1.11 28.28
CA PRO A 227 -28.76 -2.20 27.88
C PRO A 227 -28.52 -3.23 29.00
N ASP A 228 -29.15 -3.12 30.18
CA ASP A 228 -28.94 -4.04 31.31
C ASP A 228 -29.11 -5.53 30.92
N PRO A 229 -30.10 -5.92 30.09
CA PRO A 229 -30.23 -7.30 29.63
C PRO A 229 -29.03 -7.77 28.79
N LEU A 230 -28.37 -6.84 28.09
CA LEU A 230 -27.22 -7.11 27.22
C LEU A 230 -25.90 -7.19 27.99
N GLU A 231 -25.79 -6.56 29.16
CA GLU A 231 -24.54 -6.48 29.93
C GLU A 231 -23.93 -7.86 30.25
N ARG A 232 -24.78 -8.87 30.41
CA ARG A 232 -24.33 -10.25 30.67
C ARG A 232 -23.53 -10.85 29.52
N PHE A 233 -23.71 -10.34 28.29
CA PHE A 233 -23.04 -10.83 27.09
C PHE A 233 -21.72 -10.12 26.80
N ILE A 234 -21.40 -8.99 27.48
CA ILE A 234 -20.14 -8.25 27.28
C ILE A 234 -18.93 -9.15 27.54
N TRP A 235 -19.03 -10.02 28.55
CA TRP A 235 -17.96 -10.94 28.95
C TRP A 235 -17.76 -12.12 28.00
N LEU A 236 -18.60 -12.25 26.96
CA LEU A 236 -18.47 -13.26 25.91
C LEU A 236 -17.96 -12.59 24.63
N PRO A 237 -16.67 -12.72 24.27
CA PRO A 237 -16.06 -11.96 23.17
C PRO A 237 -16.80 -12.06 21.83
N GLU A 238 -17.29 -13.26 21.50
CA GLU A 238 -18.08 -13.51 20.28
C GLU A 238 -19.42 -12.76 20.29
N LYS A 239 -20.08 -12.68 21.45
CA LYS A 239 -21.37 -11.98 21.57
C LYS A 239 -21.19 -10.48 21.61
N ALA A 240 -20.17 -9.97 22.30
CA ALA A 240 -19.82 -8.54 22.26
C ALA A 240 -19.55 -8.07 20.81
N SER A 241 -18.79 -8.87 20.05
CA SER A 241 -18.51 -8.62 18.63
C SER A 241 -19.78 -8.64 17.78
N LEU A 242 -20.70 -9.58 18.04
CA LEU A 242 -21.99 -9.66 17.35
C LEU A 242 -22.90 -8.48 17.70
N ILE A 243 -22.97 -8.07 18.97
CA ILE A 243 -23.74 -6.90 19.41
C ILE A 243 -23.24 -5.65 18.69
N MET A 244 -21.93 -5.41 18.68
CA MET A 244 -21.33 -4.29 17.95
C MET A 244 -21.59 -4.40 16.45
N LYS A 245 -21.57 -5.59 15.86
CA LYS A 245 -21.93 -5.77 14.44
C LYS A 245 -23.39 -5.37 14.17
N ILE A 246 -24.32 -5.77 15.04
CA ILE A 246 -25.75 -5.45 14.88
C ILE A 246 -25.99 -3.93 15.03
N LEU A 247 -25.42 -3.30 16.06
CA LEU A 247 -25.51 -1.86 16.29
C LEU A 247 -25.07 -1.06 15.05
N ARG A 248 -23.95 -1.45 14.45
CA ARG A 248 -23.41 -0.84 13.22
C ARG A 248 -24.25 -1.09 11.98
N THR A 249 -24.87 -2.27 11.87
CA THR A 249 -25.71 -2.62 10.71
C THR A 249 -27.02 -1.81 10.71
N ARG A 250 -27.53 -1.48 11.89
CA ARG A 250 -28.81 -0.75 12.05
C ARG A 250 -28.68 0.75 11.84
N CYS A 251 -27.48 1.33 11.94
CA CYS A 251 -27.21 2.77 11.77
C CYS A 251 -28.19 3.67 12.53
N TYR A 252 -28.29 3.48 13.85
CA TYR A 252 -29.19 4.30 14.69
C TYR A 252 -28.88 5.80 14.55
N ALA A 253 -29.92 6.63 14.46
CA ALA A 253 -29.77 8.08 14.30
C ALA A 253 -29.16 8.74 15.54
N SER A 254 -29.40 8.18 16.72
CA SER A 254 -28.85 8.64 18.00
C SER A 254 -28.82 7.50 19.00
N LEU A 255 -27.78 7.44 19.84
CA LEU A 255 -27.66 6.48 20.93
C LEU A 255 -27.89 7.19 22.27
N GLY A 256 -28.69 6.58 23.14
CA GLY A 256 -28.95 7.13 24.47
C GLY A 256 -27.76 6.99 25.43
N PRO A 257 -27.73 7.75 26.55
CA PRO A 257 -26.63 7.72 27.51
C PRO A 257 -26.33 6.33 28.09
N ALA A 258 -27.34 5.50 28.36
CA ALA A 258 -27.11 4.16 28.90
C ALA A 258 -26.46 3.26 27.85
N THR A 259 -26.94 3.33 26.61
CA THR A 259 -26.35 2.62 25.46
C THR A 259 -24.90 3.04 25.23
N MET A 260 -24.59 4.33 25.37
CA MET A 260 -23.21 4.85 25.26
C MET A 260 -22.30 4.33 26.39
N ALA A 261 -22.83 4.25 27.62
CA ALA A 261 -22.11 3.63 28.74
C ALA A 261 -21.85 2.13 28.48
N PHE A 262 -22.81 1.42 27.88
CA PHE A 262 -22.63 0.04 27.45
C PHE A 262 -21.53 -0.11 26.40
N ILE A 263 -21.52 0.73 25.35
CA ILE A 263 -20.45 0.73 24.34
C ILE A 263 -19.09 0.98 25.00
N SER A 264 -19.03 1.91 25.95
CA SER A 264 -17.80 2.18 26.72
C SER A 264 -17.30 0.95 27.47
N LYS A 265 -18.21 0.14 28.06
CA LYS A 265 -17.86 -1.13 28.71
C LYS A 265 -17.34 -2.17 27.69
N VAL A 266 -17.95 -2.26 26.51
CA VAL A 266 -17.49 -3.16 25.43
C VAL A 266 -16.09 -2.77 24.95
N VAL A 267 -15.82 -1.48 24.77
CA VAL A 267 -14.51 -0.94 24.41
C VAL A 267 -13.47 -1.22 25.49
N GLN A 268 -13.83 -1.04 26.77
CA GLN A 268 -12.95 -1.35 27.89
C GLN A 268 -12.59 -2.84 27.95
N ALA A 269 -13.49 -3.73 27.54
CA ALA A 269 -13.25 -5.17 27.49
C ALA A 269 -12.31 -5.58 26.35
N ASN A 270 -12.26 -4.82 25.24
CA ASN A 270 -11.41 -5.08 24.08
C ASN A 270 -10.69 -3.81 23.61
N PRO A 271 -9.74 -3.30 24.40
CA PRO A 271 -9.16 -1.96 24.20
C PRO A 271 -8.13 -1.88 23.07
N SER A 272 -7.72 -3.03 22.51
CA SER A 272 -6.71 -3.08 21.42
C SER A 272 -7.31 -2.65 20.09
N ASP A 273 -8.45 -3.21 19.70
CA ASP A 273 -9.05 -3.03 18.38
C ASP A 273 -10.48 -2.52 18.53
N ILE A 274 -10.60 -1.19 18.51
CA ILE A 274 -11.82 -0.45 18.80
C ILE A 274 -12.49 -0.10 17.48
N ASP A 275 -13.69 -0.63 17.27
CA ASP A 275 -14.48 -0.38 16.06
C ASP A 275 -15.76 0.39 16.39
N LEU A 276 -15.75 1.69 16.10
CA LEU A 276 -16.86 2.61 16.27
C LEU A 276 -17.49 3.03 14.94
N SER A 277 -17.21 2.30 13.85
CA SER A 277 -17.72 2.65 12.53
C SER A 277 -19.25 2.55 12.45
N TYR A 278 -19.94 3.36 11.62
CA TYR A 278 -21.39 3.30 11.39
C TYR A 278 -22.30 3.48 12.63
N LEU A 279 -21.79 4.12 13.70
CA LEU A 279 -22.57 4.37 14.92
C LEU A 279 -23.15 5.80 14.98
N SER A 280 -22.91 6.62 13.95
CA SER A 280 -23.34 8.03 13.86
C SER A 280 -22.92 8.88 15.07
N LEU A 281 -21.75 8.57 15.66
CA LEU A 281 -21.28 9.22 16.89
C LEU A 281 -20.82 10.66 16.64
N SER A 282 -21.13 11.56 17.58
CA SER A 282 -20.54 12.90 17.60
C SER A 282 -19.09 12.88 18.10
N SER A 283 -18.37 14.00 17.97
CA SER A 283 -17.03 14.17 18.54
C SER A 283 -17.01 13.91 20.05
N ASP A 284 -18.01 14.41 20.77
CA ASP A 284 -18.10 14.31 22.22
C ASP A 284 -18.38 12.87 22.66
N ASP A 285 -19.23 12.16 21.92
CA ASP A 285 -19.54 10.75 22.15
C ASP A 285 -18.30 9.86 22.01
N ILE A 286 -17.49 10.09 20.97
CA ILE A 286 -16.24 9.33 20.75
C ILE A 286 -15.27 9.59 21.90
N VAL A 287 -15.12 10.86 22.30
CA VAL A 287 -14.25 11.23 23.43
C VAL A 287 -14.76 10.61 24.74
N GLN A 288 -16.07 10.61 24.97
CA GLN A 288 -16.68 9.98 26.12
C GLN A 288 -16.40 8.47 26.16
N VAL A 289 -16.59 7.77 25.04
CA VAL A 289 -16.33 6.32 24.94
C VAL A 289 -14.87 6.01 25.20
N LEU A 290 -13.94 6.78 24.63
CA LEU A 290 -12.51 6.55 24.81
C LEU A 290 -11.99 6.97 26.19
N SER A 291 -12.70 7.86 26.90
CA SER A 291 -12.31 8.30 28.24
C SER A 291 -12.30 7.19 29.30
N CYS A 292 -12.93 6.04 29.04
CA CYS A 292 -12.87 4.87 29.93
C CYS A 292 -11.52 4.14 29.88
N LEU A 293 -10.68 4.44 28.88
CA LEU A 293 -9.38 3.81 28.68
C LEU A 293 -8.26 4.61 29.35
N GLU A 294 -7.23 3.90 29.82
CA GLU A 294 -6.05 4.57 30.37
C GLU A 294 -5.27 5.28 29.26
N ARG A 295 -4.74 6.48 29.54
CA ARG A 295 -3.93 7.22 28.56
C ARG A 295 -2.67 6.46 28.12
N SER A 296 -2.11 5.63 28.98
CA SER A 296 -0.96 4.76 28.71
C SER A 296 -1.29 3.52 27.90
N GLN A 297 -2.58 3.22 27.71
CA GLN A 297 -3.01 2.04 26.99
C GLN A 297 -2.77 2.20 25.49
N THR A 298 -2.12 1.20 24.89
CA THR A 298 -1.93 1.14 23.45
C THR A 298 -3.23 0.69 22.80
N ILE A 299 -3.76 1.54 21.92
CA ILE A 299 -4.89 1.19 21.05
C ILE A 299 -4.27 0.83 19.71
N HIS A 300 -4.31 -0.46 19.36
CA HIS A 300 -3.73 -0.95 18.11
C HIS A 300 -4.50 -0.39 16.90
N CYS A 301 -5.83 -0.43 16.94
CA CYS A 301 -6.67 0.07 15.85
C CYS A 301 -7.89 0.83 16.39
N LEU A 302 -8.15 2.02 15.86
CA LEU A 302 -9.35 2.80 16.09
C LEU A 302 -10.06 3.06 14.74
N ASN A 303 -11.19 2.39 14.53
CA ASN A 303 -12.01 2.58 13.33
C ASN A 303 -13.15 3.57 13.60
N LEU A 304 -13.12 4.73 12.94
CA LEU A 304 -14.14 5.78 13.03
C LEU A 304 -14.93 5.94 11.72
N SER A 305 -14.82 4.99 10.80
CA SER A 305 -15.40 5.11 9.46
C SER A 305 -16.92 5.28 9.48
N HIS A 306 -17.47 6.03 8.53
CA HIS A 306 -18.92 6.25 8.36
C HIS A 306 -19.59 6.89 9.57
N ASN A 307 -18.84 7.75 10.26
CA ASN A 307 -19.39 8.70 11.22
C ASN A 307 -19.28 10.10 10.60
N GLU A 308 -20.38 10.60 10.05
CA GLU A 308 -20.43 11.88 9.31
C GLU A 308 -20.04 13.08 10.17
N HIS A 309 -20.14 12.98 11.51
CA HIS A 309 -19.76 14.05 12.44
C HIS A 309 -18.29 14.01 12.86
N VAL A 310 -17.50 13.02 12.42
CA VAL A 310 -16.06 12.97 12.69
C VAL A 310 -15.35 13.99 11.82
N SER A 311 -14.78 15.00 12.47
CA SER A 311 -14.04 16.12 11.86
C SER A 311 -12.56 16.11 12.27
N THR A 312 -11.76 17.02 11.71
CA THR A 312 -10.35 17.21 12.13
C THR A 312 -10.21 17.56 13.60
N ASN A 313 -11.16 18.31 14.17
CA ASN A 313 -11.19 18.61 15.59
C ASN A 313 -11.39 17.33 16.43
N THR A 314 -12.27 16.42 15.98
CA THR A 314 -12.42 15.10 16.64
C THR A 314 -11.08 14.38 16.68
N LEU A 315 -10.40 14.29 15.53
CA LEU A 315 -9.12 13.60 15.41
C LEU A 315 -8.04 14.23 16.30
N HIS A 316 -7.98 15.57 16.34
CA HIS A 316 -7.09 16.32 17.22
C HIS A 316 -7.32 15.97 18.70
N VAL A 317 -8.57 16.04 19.17
CA VAL A 317 -8.90 15.76 20.58
C VAL A 317 -8.59 14.31 20.94
N VAL A 318 -8.96 13.36 20.08
CA VAL A 318 -8.73 11.92 20.29
C VAL A 318 -7.23 11.60 20.35
N LEU A 319 -6.44 12.06 19.38
CA LEU A 319 -5.00 11.79 19.33
C LEU A 319 -4.24 12.45 20.48
N LYS A 320 -4.68 13.63 20.91
CA LYS A 320 -4.09 14.31 22.07
C LYS A 320 -4.40 13.58 23.38
N ALA A 321 -5.60 13.00 23.50
CA ALA A 321 -6.02 12.21 24.66
C ALA A 321 -5.33 10.84 24.70
N HIS A 322 -5.21 10.17 23.56
CA HIS A 322 -4.64 8.84 23.40
C HIS A 322 -3.51 8.84 22.36
N PRO A 323 -2.31 9.35 22.69
CA PRO A 323 -1.18 9.41 21.76
C PRO A 323 -0.58 8.04 21.37
N ASN A 324 -1.04 6.97 22.02
CA ASN A 324 -0.60 5.59 21.78
C ASN A 324 -1.48 4.84 20.76
N ILE A 325 -2.36 5.54 20.04
CA ILE A 325 -3.11 4.95 18.93
C ILE A 325 -2.15 4.66 17.78
N ARG A 326 -2.08 3.39 17.35
CA ARG A 326 -1.18 2.94 16.28
C ARG A 326 -1.83 3.05 14.90
N ARG A 327 -3.11 2.68 14.77
CA ARG A 327 -3.85 2.72 13.50
C ARG A 327 -5.18 3.44 13.63
N ILE A 328 -5.51 4.26 12.64
CA ILE A 328 -6.80 4.97 12.57
C ILE A 328 -7.44 4.75 11.21
N VAL A 329 -8.73 4.45 11.17
CA VAL A 329 -9.51 4.29 9.93
C VAL A 329 -10.60 5.36 9.84
N LEU A 330 -10.62 6.12 8.74
CA LEU A 330 -11.39 7.36 8.57
C LEU A 330 -12.22 7.39 7.27
N TYR A 331 -12.66 6.25 6.73
CA TYR A 331 -13.50 6.22 5.53
C TYR A 331 -14.87 6.84 5.77
N GLY A 332 -15.43 7.57 4.80
CA GLY A 332 -16.80 8.11 4.91
C GLY A 332 -17.01 9.05 6.11
N THR A 333 -15.97 9.75 6.56
CA THR A 333 -16.07 10.80 7.58
C THR A 333 -16.20 12.18 6.93
N SER A 334 -16.43 13.24 7.72
CA SER A 334 -16.42 14.62 7.18
C SER A 334 -15.03 15.19 6.91
N ILE A 335 -13.97 14.45 7.22
CA ILE A 335 -12.60 14.88 6.98
C ILE A 335 -12.34 14.80 5.47
N SER A 336 -12.13 15.95 4.82
CA SER A 336 -11.75 15.99 3.41
C SER A 336 -10.27 15.61 3.21
N ASP A 337 -9.90 15.33 1.96
CA ASP A 337 -8.49 15.08 1.60
C ASP A 337 -7.60 16.27 1.99
N GLU A 338 -8.07 17.50 1.72
CA GLU A 338 -7.35 18.74 2.04
C GLU A 338 -7.25 18.99 3.55
N ASP A 339 -8.30 18.66 4.31
CA ASP A 339 -8.33 18.81 5.76
C ASP A 339 -7.33 17.86 6.42
N LEU A 340 -7.27 16.60 5.98
CA LEU A 340 -6.29 15.63 6.48
C LEU A 340 -4.87 16.05 6.10
N ASP A 341 -4.62 16.43 4.85
CA ASP A 341 -3.31 16.91 4.40
C ASP A 341 -2.85 18.15 5.18
N SER A 342 -3.77 19.06 5.49
CA SER A 342 -3.50 20.25 6.31
C SER A 342 -3.12 19.84 7.73
N LEU A 343 -3.89 18.94 8.36
CA LEU A 343 -3.65 18.48 9.73
C LEU A 343 -2.31 17.71 9.86
N LEU A 344 -2.02 16.81 8.92
CA LEU A 344 -0.74 16.10 8.81
C LEU A 344 0.44 17.05 8.62
N TYR A 345 0.22 18.27 8.12
CA TYR A 345 1.26 19.27 8.00
C TYR A 345 1.39 20.17 9.23
N SER A 346 0.29 20.77 9.67
CA SER A 346 0.29 21.76 10.75
C SER A 346 0.55 21.13 12.12
N GLU A 347 0.15 19.87 12.31
CA GLU A 347 0.14 19.21 13.61
C GLU A 347 0.76 17.80 13.58
N ARG A 348 1.90 17.67 12.90
CA ARG A 348 2.67 16.42 12.75
C ARG A 348 2.87 15.65 14.07
N CYS A 349 3.05 16.36 15.18
CA CYS A 349 3.31 15.75 16.48
C CYS A 349 2.14 14.90 17.00
N LEU A 350 0.90 15.13 16.55
CA LEU A 350 -0.24 14.27 16.88
C LEU A 350 -0.09 12.86 16.29
N PHE A 351 0.69 12.73 15.22
CA PHE A 351 0.84 11.48 14.46
C PHE A 351 2.16 10.76 14.74
N TYR A 352 3.00 11.23 15.68
CA TYR A 352 4.28 10.56 15.99
C TYR A 352 4.10 9.12 16.46
N GLY A 353 3.02 8.84 17.21
CA GLY A 353 2.68 7.49 17.65
C GLY A 353 1.85 6.68 16.64
N VAL A 354 1.34 7.33 15.60
CA VAL A 354 0.45 6.71 14.61
C VAL A 354 1.28 6.07 13.51
N GLU A 355 1.15 4.77 13.36
CA GLU A 355 1.83 3.96 12.36
C GLU A 355 1.06 3.95 11.04
N GLU A 356 -0.27 3.95 11.12
CA GLU A 356 -1.15 3.80 9.97
C GLU A 356 -2.36 4.74 10.05
N VAL A 357 -2.59 5.49 8.98
CA VAL A 357 -3.83 6.25 8.78
C VAL A 357 -4.47 5.74 7.52
N ILE A 358 -5.69 5.23 7.62
CA ILE A 358 -6.44 4.70 6.49
C ILE A 358 -7.49 5.75 6.09
N HIS A 359 -7.19 6.48 5.02
CA HIS A 359 -8.03 7.54 4.47
C HIS A 359 -7.86 7.63 2.94
N PRO A 360 -8.92 7.91 2.15
CA PRO A 360 -8.84 7.99 0.67
C PRO A 360 -7.70 8.87 0.13
N ALA A 361 -7.44 10.01 0.80
CA ALA A 361 -6.31 10.88 0.50
C ALA A 361 -4.99 10.08 0.38
N LEU A 362 -4.71 9.15 1.27
CA LEU A 362 -3.42 8.49 1.36
C LEU A 362 -3.22 7.38 0.32
N PHE A 363 -4.26 7.01 -0.42
CA PHE A 363 -4.21 5.97 -1.46
C PHE A 363 -4.39 6.50 -2.88
N SER A 364 -4.75 7.78 -3.03
CA SER A 364 -4.99 8.39 -4.35
C SER A 364 -3.67 8.79 -5.06
N PHE A 365 -3.53 8.44 -6.34
CA PHE A 365 -2.34 8.73 -7.17
C PHE A 365 -2.55 9.75 -8.32
N GLY A 366 -3.66 10.50 -8.34
CA GLY A 366 -3.96 11.51 -9.36
C GLY A 366 -3.14 12.81 -9.29
N SER A 367 -2.86 13.42 -10.44
CA SER A 367 -1.99 14.61 -10.59
C SER A 367 -2.56 15.91 -9.96
N SER A 368 -3.88 16.06 -9.90
CA SER A 368 -4.54 17.22 -9.29
C SER A 368 -4.38 17.23 -7.77
N ARG A 369 -4.50 16.07 -7.12
CA ARG A 369 -4.46 15.91 -5.66
C ARG A 369 -3.04 15.90 -5.07
N ARG A 370 -2.01 15.72 -5.90
CA ARG A 370 -0.60 15.61 -5.45
C ARG A 370 0.09 16.95 -5.15
N LYS A 371 -0.42 18.07 -5.67
CA LYS A 371 0.30 19.37 -5.62
C LYS A 371 0.33 19.99 -4.22
N SER A 372 -0.60 19.63 -3.34
CA SER A 372 -0.72 20.15 -1.97
C SER A 372 0.10 19.35 -0.96
N ARG A 373 0.25 18.03 -1.14
CA ARG A 373 0.81 17.12 -0.15
C ARG A 373 2.25 17.45 0.22
N ARG A 374 2.49 17.44 1.54
CA ARG A 374 3.77 17.78 2.15
C ARG A 374 4.35 16.56 2.83
N PRO A 375 5.54 16.08 2.43
CA PRO A 375 6.12 14.89 3.02
C PRO A 375 6.58 15.13 4.46
N ALA A 376 6.39 14.13 5.31
CA ALA A 376 7.15 14.00 6.55
C ALA A 376 8.49 13.30 6.30
N PHE A 377 8.51 12.35 5.37
CA PHE A 377 9.72 11.65 4.94
C PHE A 377 9.75 11.47 3.41
N SER A 378 10.94 11.52 2.82
CA SER A 378 11.16 11.20 1.41
C SER A 378 12.37 10.30 1.21
N PHE A 379 12.27 9.36 0.28
CA PHE A 379 13.40 8.65 -0.29
C PHE A 379 13.72 9.21 -1.66
N TRP A 380 15.00 9.42 -1.93
CA TRP A 380 15.51 9.82 -3.22
C TRP A 380 16.69 8.95 -3.61
N SER A 381 16.64 8.38 -4.80
CA SER A 381 17.81 7.80 -5.44
C SER A 381 18.15 8.58 -6.71
N ALA A 382 19.41 8.99 -6.82
CA ALA A 382 19.90 9.70 -7.99
C ALA A 382 19.69 8.86 -9.26
N PRO A 383 19.41 9.51 -10.41
CA PRO A 383 19.35 8.79 -11.66
C PRO A 383 20.71 8.13 -11.92
N GLY A 384 20.70 6.81 -12.09
CA GLY A 384 21.80 6.05 -12.65
C GLY A 384 21.84 6.27 -14.17
N LEU A 385 21.87 5.17 -14.93
CA LEU A 385 21.82 5.22 -16.39
C LEU A 385 20.43 5.66 -16.92
N SER A 386 19.34 5.38 -16.20
CA SER A 386 17.95 5.65 -16.62
C SER A 386 17.54 7.09 -16.88
N ARG A 387 18.38 8.09 -16.59
CA ARG A 387 18.01 9.52 -16.62
C ARG A 387 16.84 9.92 -15.70
N THR A 388 16.17 8.98 -15.03
CA THR A 388 15.04 9.22 -14.14
C THR A 388 15.42 8.94 -12.69
N SER A 389 15.26 9.94 -11.81
CA SER A 389 15.41 9.74 -10.38
C SER A 389 14.23 8.94 -9.82
N VAL A 390 14.50 8.00 -8.92
CA VAL A 390 13.42 7.33 -8.19
C VAL A 390 13.14 8.04 -6.89
N THR A 391 11.85 8.31 -6.65
CA THR A 391 11.38 9.03 -5.46
C THR A 391 10.17 8.34 -4.85
N ALA A 392 10.14 8.33 -3.52
CA ALA A 392 9.01 7.89 -2.73
C ALA A 392 8.84 8.83 -1.55
N SER A 393 7.73 9.56 -1.48
CA SER A 393 7.44 10.48 -0.39
C SER A 393 6.26 9.98 0.44
N LEU A 394 6.37 10.14 1.75
CA LEU A 394 5.41 9.68 2.74
C LEU A 394 4.91 10.86 3.58
N PRO A 395 3.60 10.93 3.85
CA PRO A 395 3.02 11.96 4.71
C PRO A 395 3.24 11.68 6.20
N LEU A 396 3.50 10.42 6.56
CA LEU A 396 3.82 9.98 7.92
C LEU A 396 5.28 9.52 7.99
N LEU A 397 5.90 9.70 9.16
CA LEU A 397 7.25 9.23 9.46
C LEU A 397 7.18 8.29 10.66
N ASN A 398 7.38 6.99 10.40
CA ASN A 398 7.62 5.98 11.43
C ASN A 398 9.07 5.48 11.30
N PRO A 399 9.96 5.73 12.28
CA PRO A 399 11.39 5.43 12.13
C PRO A 399 11.67 3.96 11.81
N THR A 400 10.97 3.02 12.47
CA THR A 400 11.12 1.59 12.21
C THR A 400 10.73 1.24 10.77
N LEU A 401 9.57 1.74 10.31
CA LEU A 401 9.08 1.51 8.95
C LEU A 401 10.07 2.03 7.91
N ILE A 402 10.54 3.28 8.08
CA ILE A 402 11.49 3.92 7.17
C ILE A 402 12.77 3.08 7.05
N LEU A 403 13.34 2.66 8.17
CA LEU A 403 14.56 1.86 8.15
C LEU A 403 14.34 0.47 7.53
N GLN A 404 13.20 -0.18 7.79
CA GLN A 404 12.85 -1.45 7.13
C GLN A 404 12.74 -1.28 5.61
N SER A 405 12.05 -0.23 5.15
CA SER A 405 11.90 0.07 3.71
C SER A 405 13.23 0.35 3.03
N ILE A 406 14.10 1.17 3.65
CA ILE A 406 15.44 1.43 3.12
C ILE A 406 16.27 0.13 3.11
N SER A 407 16.20 -0.67 4.17
CA SER A 407 16.93 -1.95 4.26
C SER A 407 16.54 -2.92 3.13
N ILE A 408 15.25 -2.99 2.79
CA ILE A 408 14.77 -3.78 1.65
C ILE A 408 15.43 -3.30 0.35
N LEU A 409 15.42 -1.99 0.10
CA LEU A 409 16.03 -1.42 -1.10
C LEU A 409 17.54 -1.61 -1.13
N LEU A 410 18.23 -1.47 0.01
CA LEU A 410 19.68 -1.69 0.08
C LEU A 410 20.06 -3.15 -0.18
N LYS A 411 19.29 -4.12 0.33
CA LYS A 411 19.51 -5.55 0.02
C LYS A 411 19.39 -5.82 -1.48
N ALA A 412 18.34 -5.28 -2.08
CA ALA A 412 18.11 -5.38 -3.52
C ALA A 412 19.27 -4.80 -4.33
N TRP A 413 19.71 -3.60 -3.94
CA TRP A 413 20.87 -2.95 -4.54
C TRP A 413 22.16 -3.77 -4.40
N ILE A 414 22.47 -4.27 -3.20
CA ILE A 414 23.65 -5.09 -2.95
C ILE A 414 23.63 -6.35 -3.82
N HIS A 415 22.47 -7.00 -3.95
CA HIS A 415 22.31 -8.19 -4.77
C HIS A 415 22.60 -7.92 -6.25
N VAL A 416 21.96 -6.90 -6.83
CA VAL A 416 22.21 -6.47 -8.23
C VAL A 416 23.68 -6.14 -8.45
N ILE A 417 24.32 -5.49 -7.47
CA ILE A 417 25.74 -5.18 -7.55
C ILE A 417 26.59 -6.45 -7.63
N ARG A 418 26.30 -7.47 -6.83
CA ARG A 418 27.14 -8.67 -6.72
C ARG A 418 26.97 -9.63 -7.89
N GLU A 419 25.75 -9.83 -8.37
CA GLU A 419 25.48 -10.78 -9.45
C GLU A 419 25.90 -10.26 -10.82
N ASN A 420 26.37 -9.00 -10.90
CA ASN A 420 26.81 -8.35 -12.13
C ASN A 420 25.76 -8.45 -13.25
N GLU A 421 24.47 -8.48 -12.89
CA GLU A 421 23.33 -8.48 -13.82
C GLU A 421 23.18 -7.12 -14.56
N PHE A 422 24.19 -6.27 -14.50
CA PHE A 422 24.28 -5.00 -15.19
C PHE A 422 24.33 -5.10 -16.72
N GLY A 423 24.51 -6.30 -17.27
CA GLY A 423 24.67 -6.55 -18.70
C GLY A 423 23.52 -6.04 -19.57
N ASP A 424 22.30 -6.03 -19.04
CA ASP A 424 21.09 -5.69 -19.81
C ASP A 424 20.48 -4.32 -19.45
N GLY A 425 21.19 -3.49 -18.68
CA GLY A 425 20.95 -2.05 -18.63
C GLY A 425 19.78 -1.57 -17.77
N TRP A 426 19.13 -2.43 -16.98
CA TRP A 426 18.03 -2.03 -16.10
C TRP A 426 18.40 -2.30 -14.64
N THR A 427 18.72 -1.24 -13.91
CA THR A 427 19.04 -1.34 -12.48
C THR A 427 17.78 -1.19 -11.64
N LEU A 428 17.79 -1.74 -10.43
CA LEU A 428 16.77 -1.50 -9.39
C LEU A 428 16.50 -0.01 -9.11
N SER A 429 17.42 0.87 -9.53
CA SER A 429 17.32 2.33 -9.49
C SER A 429 16.29 2.93 -10.45
N GLU A 430 15.67 2.13 -11.31
CA GLU A 430 14.86 2.63 -12.44
C GLU A 430 13.37 2.38 -12.23
N SER A 431 13.02 1.45 -11.33
CA SER A 431 11.64 1.12 -11.02
C SER A 431 11.11 1.97 -9.86
N GLN A 432 10.33 3.00 -10.20
CA GLN A 432 9.57 3.78 -9.22
C GLN A 432 8.66 2.88 -8.37
N THR A 433 8.05 1.86 -8.99
CA THR A 433 7.15 0.92 -8.33
C THR A 433 7.89 0.10 -7.27
N THR A 434 9.14 -0.31 -7.50
CA THR A 434 9.94 -1.03 -6.48
C THR A 434 10.14 -0.20 -5.21
N CYS A 435 10.48 1.08 -5.36
CA CYS A 435 10.57 1.97 -4.21
C CYS A 435 9.20 2.19 -3.56
N TRP A 436 8.14 2.32 -4.35
CA TRP A 436 6.79 2.47 -3.79
C TRP A 436 6.33 1.22 -3.04
N SER A 437 6.65 0.01 -3.53
CA SER A 437 6.40 -1.27 -2.87
C SER A 437 7.14 -1.37 -1.53
N ALA A 438 8.38 -0.87 -1.45
CA ALA A 438 9.13 -0.87 -0.20
C ALA A 438 8.52 0.08 0.85
N PHE A 439 8.12 1.28 0.44
CA PHE A 439 7.63 2.36 1.34
C PHE A 439 6.11 2.37 1.59
N SER A 440 5.34 1.52 0.90
CA SER A 440 3.89 1.42 1.07
C SER A 440 3.43 0.39 2.09
N GLY A 441 4.24 -0.64 2.35
CA GLY A 441 3.89 -1.70 3.29
C GLY A 441 4.08 -1.29 4.75
N GLY A 442 3.23 -1.78 5.64
CA GLY A 442 3.27 -1.63 7.10
C GLY A 442 4.42 -2.39 7.77
N LEU A 443 4.56 -2.29 9.09
CA LEU A 443 5.65 -2.93 9.83
C LEU A 443 5.69 -4.45 9.56
N ARG A 444 6.90 -4.97 9.35
CA ARG A 444 7.11 -6.39 8.99
C ARG A 444 7.71 -7.17 10.16
N GLY A 445 7.12 -8.34 10.44
CA GLY A 445 7.74 -9.36 11.30
C GLY A 445 9.02 -9.94 10.66
N LYS A 446 9.83 -10.67 11.44
CA LYS A 446 11.09 -11.25 10.95
C LYS A 446 10.89 -12.25 9.79
N ASP A 447 9.83 -13.03 9.86
CA ASP A 447 9.56 -14.15 8.94
C ASP A 447 8.34 -13.89 8.04
N GLN A 448 7.76 -12.70 8.12
CA GLN A 448 6.61 -12.31 7.31
C GLN A 448 7.08 -11.98 5.89
N ARG A 449 6.42 -12.56 4.90
CA ARG A 449 6.67 -12.28 3.48
C ARG A 449 6.21 -10.87 3.13
N TRP A 450 6.68 -10.33 2.00
CA TRP A 450 6.28 -8.97 1.62
C TRP A 450 4.80 -8.92 1.20
N GLY A 451 4.30 -9.92 0.46
CA GLY A 451 2.90 -10.03 0.05
C GLY A 451 1.92 -10.21 1.21
N GLU A 452 2.41 -10.56 2.41
CA GLU A 452 1.60 -10.70 3.63
C GLU A 452 1.46 -9.38 4.40
N ARG A 453 1.99 -8.26 3.88
CA ARG A 453 1.96 -6.95 4.55
C ARG A 453 0.68 -6.19 4.24
N ALA A 454 0.20 -5.46 5.26
CA ALA A 454 -0.74 -4.39 5.05
C ALA A 454 -0.09 -3.31 4.17
N ILE A 455 -0.81 -2.80 3.17
CA ILE A 455 -0.45 -1.58 2.46
C ILE A 455 -1.13 -0.43 3.18
N ILE A 456 -0.30 0.45 3.75
CA ILE A 456 -0.75 1.45 4.72
C ILE A 456 -0.88 2.84 4.09
N GLN A 457 -0.24 3.05 2.94
CA GLN A 457 -0.31 4.28 2.15
C GLN A 457 0.26 4.05 0.75
N CYS A 458 -0.09 4.90 -0.20
CA CYS A 458 0.55 4.97 -1.50
C CYS A 458 1.60 6.10 -1.50
N PRO A 459 2.90 5.76 -1.64
CA PRO A 459 3.94 6.78 -1.80
C PRO A 459 3.65 7.67 -3.00
N PHE A 460 4.11 8.92 -2.93
CA PHE A 460 3.91 9.88 -4.02
C PHE A 460 5.23 10.55 -4.39
N PRO A 461 5.38 11.01 -5.64
CA PRO A 461 6.48 11.89 -5.99
C PRO A 461 6.14 13.29 -5.45
N SER A 462 7.03 13.91 -4.68
CA SER A 462 6.81 15.26 -4.16
C SER A 462 7.90 16.20 -4.63
N PRO A 463 7.59 17.29 -5.37
CA PRO A 463 8.58 18.32 -5.66
C PRO A 463 9.02 19.06 -4.38
N ARG A 464 8.26 18.94 -3.29
CA ARG A 464 8.56 19.56 -1.99
C ARG A 464 9.53 18.76 -1.13
N MET A 465 9.89 17.55 -1.55
CA MET A 465 10.81 16.67 -0.81
C MET A 465 12.12 17.36 -0.44
N PHE A 466 12.64 18.25 -1.28
CA PHE A 466 13.90 18.97 -1.02
C PHE A 466 13.75 20.16 -0.07
N PHE A 467 12.52 20.53 0.30
CA PHE A 467 12.24 21.74 1.07
C PHE A 467 11.58 21.42 2.42
N GLU A 468 11.11 20.19 2.62
CA GLU A 468 10.30 19.82 3.77
C GLU A 468 10.53 18.37 4.20
N GLY A 469 10.44 18.14 5.51
CA GLY A 469 10.55 16.79 6.08
C GLY A 469 11.97 16.26 6.11
N TRP A 470 12.07 15.00 6.52
CA TRP A 470 13.31 14.22 6.46
C TRP A 470 13.46 13.59 5.09
N MET A 471 14.69 13.39 4.63
CA MET A 471 14.96 12.65 3.40
C MET A 471 16.13 11.68 3.57
N PHE A 472 16.00 10.48 3.02
CA PHE A 472 17.15 9.61 2.75
C PHE A 472 17.56 9.74 1.29
N VAL A 473 18.83 10.08 1.07
CA VAL A 473 19.41 10.29 -0.25
C VAL A 473 20.38 9.15 -0.52
N LEU A 474 20.27 8.52 -1.69
CA LEU A 474 21.22 7.52 -2.20
C LEU A 474 21.67 7.92 -3.60
N ASP A 475 22.88 8.47 -3.73
CA ASP A 475 23.46 8.84 -5.01
C ASP A 475 24.39 7.76 -5.54
N SER A 476 23.89 7.06 -6.54
CA SER A 476 24.56 6.02 -7.33
C SER A 476 24.98 6.49 -8.72
N SER A 477 24.70 7.76 -9.08
CA SER A 477 24.84 8.26 -10.46
C SER A 477 26.26 8.10 -11.02
N LYS A 478 27.27 8.09 -10.15
CA LYS A 478 28.66 7.97 -10.56
C LYS A 478 29.19 6.54 -10.61
N LEU A 479 28.46 5.55 -10.07
CA LEU A 479 28.88 4.13 -10.15
C LEU A 479 29.05 3.67 -11.61
N PHE A 480 28.31 4.27 -12.54
CA PHE A 480 28.23 3.85 -13.95
C PHE A 480 29.00 4.77 -14.91
N GLY A 481 29.84 5.67 -14.39
CA GLY A 481 30.53 6.72 -15.16
C GLY A 481 31.91 7.09 -14.61
N PHE A 482 32.79 6.08 -14.50
CA PHE A 482 34.27 6.16 -14.38
C PHE A 482 34.93 6.88 -13.17
N GLU A 483 34.22 7.55 -12.26
CA GLU A 483 34.86 8.17 -11.06
C GLU A 483 34.05 8.11 -9.74
N GLY A 484 33.08 7.19 -9.64
CA GLY A 484 32.00 7.34 -8.67
C GLY A 484 32.18 6.87 -7.24
N ILE A 485 31.99 7.81 -6.32
CA ILE A 485 31.70 7.55 -4.91
C ILE A 485 30.19 7.36 -4.74
N LEU A 486 29.74 6.21 -4.23
CA LEU A 486 28.38 6.07 -3.72
C LEU A 486 28.26 6.98 -2.48
N LYS A 487 27.22 7.81 -2.45
CA LYS A 487 26.93 8.67 -1.30
C LYS A 487 25.57 8.34 -0.74
N TYR A 488 25.48 8.33 0.58
CA TYR A 488 24.21 8.21 1.28
C TYR A 488 24.14 9.19 2.45
N GLY A 489 22.94 9.51 2.92
CA GLY A 489 22.75 10.32 4.12
C GLY A 489 21.29 10.60 4.41
N PHE A 490 21.00 10.84 5.68
CA PHE A 490 19.73 11.41 6.12
C PHE A 490 19.87 12.93 6.13
N ILE A 491 18.99 13.63 5.44
CA ILE A 491 19.07 15.09 5.30
C ILE A 491 17.78 15.75 5.77
N ARG A 492 17.93 16.96 6.33
CA ARG A 492 16.81 17.82 6.76
C ARG A 492 17.12 19.26 6.35
N PRO A 493 16.19 20.00 5.72
CA PRO A 493 16.38 21.42 5.44
C PRO A 493 16.35 22.24 6.74
N LYS A 494 17.35 23.13 6.94
CA LYS A 494 17.44 24.00 8.13
C LYS A 494 16.33 25.05 8.19
N SER A 495 15.94 25.59 7.03
CA SER A 495 14.91 26.61 6.91
C SER A 495 13.66 26.03 6.31
N LYS A 496 12.51 26.32 6.92
CA LYS A 496 11.18 25.99 6.38
C LYS A 496 10.76 26.91 5.23
N VAL A 497 11.48 28.01 5.00
CA VAL A 497 11.11 29.02 4.00
C VAL A 497 11.85 28.75 2.71
N TYR A 498 11.22 27.99 1.81
CA TYR A 498 11.61 28.03 0.41
C TYR A 498 10.91 29.23 -0.26
N ASP A 499 11.66 30.30 -0.51
CA ASP A 499 11.19 31.39 -1.33
C ASP A 499 11.34 31.01 -2.81
N GLN A 500 10.23 30.54 -3.41
CA GLN A 500 10.17 30.21 -4.83
C GLN A 500 10.60 31.37 -5.73
N ALA A 501 10.46 32.62 -5.28
CA ALA A 501 10.81 33.78 -6.08
C ALA A 501 12.33 33.99 -6.20
N GLN A 502 13.10 33.53 -5.22
CA GLN A 502 14.56 33.75 -5.19
C GLN A 502 15.37 32.56 -5.71
N ASP A 503 14.74 31.39 -5.92
CA ASP A 503 15.38 30.15 -6.35
C ASP A 503 16.56 29.68 -5.46
N VAL A 504 16.65 30.21 -4.23
CA VAL A 504 17.69 29.88 -3.27
C VAL A 504 17.36 28.55 -2.60
N LEU A 505 18.26 27.57 -2.74
CA LEU A 505 18.15 26.30 -2.04
C LEU A 505 18.37 26.51 -0.54
N PRO A 506 17.59 25.85 0.33
CA PRO A 506 17.84 25.92 1.76
C PRO A 506 19.19 25.30 2.10
N GLU A 507 19.75 25.70 3.24
CA GLU A 507 20.85 24.93 3.84
C GLU A 507 20.32 23.59 4.36
N TYR A 508 21.15 22.56 4.32
CA TYR A 508 20.80 21.21 4.77
C TYR A 508 21.65 20.79 5.96
N GLU A 509 21.03 20.05 6.87
CA GLU A 509 21.71 19.24 7.86
C GLU A 509 21.84 17.83 7.31
N ILE A 510 23.00 17.22 7.54
CA ILE A 510 23.36 15.90 7.01
C ILE A 510 23.73 15.03 8.19
N HIS A 511 23.05 13.89 8.31
CA HIS A 511 23.14 13.00 9.44
C HIS A 511 23.50 11.59 8.99
N GLU A 512 24.37 10.94 9.77
CA GLU A 512 24.50 9.48 9.80
C GLU A 512 23.28 8.85 10.48
N LEU A 513 23.15 7.52 10.40
CA LEU A 513 22.03 6.78 10.98
C LEU A 513 21.81 7.09 12.47
N ASP A 514 22.86 7.07 13.29
CA ASP A 514 22.75 7.30 14.73
C ASP A 514 22.39 8.76 15.06
N SER A 515 22.94 9.71 14.30
CA SER A 515 22.62 11.13 14.45
C SER A 515 21.17 11.41 14.04
N PHE A 516 20.70 10.80 12.94
CA PHE A 516 19.31 10.87 12.49
C PHE A 516 18.34 10.33 13.55
N LEU A 517 18.61 9.16 14.12
CA LEU A 517 17.77 8.58 15.16
C LEU A 517 17.75 9.42 16.45
N THR A 518 18.88 10.04 16.78
CA THR A 518 18.98 10.96 17.92
C THR A 518 18.11 12.20 17.72
N GLU A 519 18.15 12.80 16.53
CA GLU A 519 17.31 13.95 16.16
C GLU A 519 15.82 13.59 16.14
N LEU A 520 15.44 12.44 15.58
CA LEU A 520 14.04 11.99 15.59
C LEU A 520 13.51 11.79 17.01
N LYS A 521 14.31 11.20 17.90
CA LYS A 521 13.96 11.06 19.31
C LYS A 521 13.79 12.42 19.99
N ALA A 522 14.66 13.39 19.66
CA ALA A 522 14.56 14.76 20.17
C ALA A 522 13.32 15.50 19.64
N GLU A 523 12.87 15.19 18.42
CA GLU A 523 11.61 15.68 17.86
C GLU A 523 10.38 15.04 18.53
N GLY A 524 10.52 13.89 19.20
CA GLY A 524 9.43 13.19 19.90
C GLY A 524 8.88 11.97 19.17
N TYR A 525 9.54 11.51 18.11
CA TYR A 525 9.19 10.24 17.46
C TYR A 525 9.52 9.04 18.38
N PRO A 526 8.77 7.93 18.26
CA PRO A 526 9.10 6.69 18.94
C PRO A 526 10.47 6.16 18.51
N GLU A 527 11.16 5.48 19.42
CA GLU A 527 12.42 4.83 19.09
C GLU A 527 12.21 3.74 18.03
N ALA A 528 13.13 3.67 17.07
CA ALA A 528 13.14 2.59 16.10
C ALA A 528 13.48 1.25 16.78
N LEU A 529 12.91 0.15 16.29
CA LEU A 529 13.24 -1.18 16.81
C LEU A 529 14.75 -1.47 16.67
N ALA A 530 15.39 -1.85 17.77
CA ALA A 530 16.83 -2.09 17.81
C ALA A 530 17.30 -3.10 16.75
N SER A 531 16.54 -4.17 16.53
CA SER A 531 16.85 -5.18 15.51
C SER A 531 16.90 -4.62 14.09
N VAL A 532 16.02 -3.66 13.77
CA VAL A 532 15.97 -2.99 12.46
C VAL A 532 17.13 -2.01 12.30
N VAL A 533 17.48 -1.29 13.38
CA VAL A 533 18.64 -0.40 13.40
C VAL A 533 19.93 -1.19 13.17
N ASP A 534 20.09 -2.31 13.85
CA ASP A 534 21.27 -3.18 13.71
C ASP A 534 21.35 -3.79 12.30
N GLU A 535 20.23 -4.24 11.74
CA GLU A 535 20.16 -4.70 10.35
C GLU A 535 20.60 -3.59 9.37
N MET A 536 20.09 -2.37 9.53
CA MET A 536 20.45 -1.24 8.69
C MET A 536 21.96 -0.92 8.79
N ARG A 537 22.55 -0.96 10.00
CA ARG A 537 24.01 -0.79 10.18
C ARG A 537 24.80 -1.85 9.41
N VAL A 538 24.41 -3.12 9.53
CA VAL A 538 25.04 -4.23 8.81
C VAL A 538 24.93 -4.02 7.30
N LEU A 539 23.78 -3.59 6.79
CA LEU A 539 23.59 -3.34 5.36
C LEU A 539 24.42 -2.18 4.84
N LEU A 540 24.56 -1.08 5.60
CA LEU A 540 25.41 0.03 5.21
C LEU A 540 26.90 -0.37 5.15
N ILE A 541 27.35 -1.21 6.09
CA ILE A 541 28.70 -1.80 6.06
C ILE A 541 28.84 -2.72 4.85
N ARG A 542 27.87 -3.61 4.62
CA ARG A 542 27.90 -4.58 3.52
C ARG A 542 27.91 -3.89 2.17
N LEU A 543 27.12 -2.84 2.00
CA LEU A 543 27.11 -2.01 0.79
C LEU A 543 28.49 -1.41 0.51
N LYS A 544 29.16 -0.92 1.55
CA LYS A 544 30.55 -0.42 1.44
C LYS A 544 31.51 -1.51 0.97
N GLU A 545 31.44 -2.69 1.57
CA GLU A 545 32.28 -3.85 1.21
C GLU A 545 32.05 -4.27 -0.24
N THR A 546 30.79 -4.43 -0.65
CA THR A 546 30.41 -4.83 -2.00
C THR A 546 30.91 -3.85 -3.06
N ILE A 547 30.89 -2.54 -2.78
CA ILE A 547 31.47 -1.53 -3.68
C ILE A 547 33.00 -1.64 -3.76
N LEU A 548 33.66 -2.04 -2.68
CA LEU A 548 35.10 -2.28 -2.68
C LEU A 548 35.46 -3.55 -3.47
N GLU A 549 34.66 -4.61 -3.33
CA GLU A 549 34.82 -5.87 -4.08
C GLU A 549 34.73 -5.64 -5.60
N LEU A 550 33.73 -4.88 -6.07
CA LEU A 550 33.59 -4.53 -7.49
C LEU A 550 34.85 -3.90 -8.10
N LYS A 551 35.61 -3.12 -7.31
CA LYS A 551 36.84 -2.47 -7.80
C LYS A 551 37.96 -3.46 -8.04
N LEU A 552 38.00 -4.55 -7.28
CA LEU A 552 39.08 -5.54 -7.37
C LEU A 552 38.95 -6.37 -8.65
N ASP A 553 37.71 -6.63 -9.08
CA ASP A 553 37.45 -7.51 -10.21
C ASP A 553 37.48 -6.78 -11.56
N ASP A 554 37.19 -5.48 -11.62
CA ASP A 554 37.23 -4.71 -12.87
C ASP A 554 38.45 -3.78 -12.96
N ALA A 555 39.50 -4.26 -13.63
CA ALA A 555 40.71 -3.49 -13.95
C ALA A 555 40.43 -2.20 -14.76
N ARG A 556 39.22 -1.99 -15.28
CA ARG A 556 38.80 -0.75 -15.95
C ARG A 556 38.37 0.36 -14.97
N LEU A 557 38.18 0.06 -13.68
CA LEU A 557 37.74 1.01 -12.65
C LEU A 557 38.90 1.70 -11.89
N THR A 558 40.04 1.95 -12.54
CA THR A 558 41.27 2.47 -11.92
C THR A 558 41.19 3.92 -11.37
N GLY A 559 40.02 4.59 -11.45
CA GLY A 559 39.79 5.96 -10.98
C GLY A 559 38.94 6.14 -9.72
N VAL A 560 38.37 5.07 -9.14
CA VAL A 560 37.36 5.22 -8.07
C VAL A 560 38.01 5.40 -6.68
N LYS A 561 37.87 6.58 -6.07
CA LYS A 561 38.36 6.88 -4.71
C LYS A 561 37.64 6.06 -3.61
N GLU A 562 38.33 5.77 -2.51
CA GLU A 562 38.04 4.74 -1.48
C GLU A 562 36.92 5.02 -0.45
N THR A 563 35.93 5.87 -0.72
CA THR A 563 35.06 6.31 0.38
C THR A 563 33.59 6.25 0.03
N LEU A 564 32.83 5.40 0.71
CA LEU A 564 31.42 5.66 0.98
C LEU A 564 31.40 6.90 1.87
N THR A 565 31.19 8.07 1.27
CA THR A 565 31.17 9.34 2.00
C THR A 565 29.75 9.74 2.31
N LEU A 566 29.55 10.37 3.46
CA LEU A 566 28.41 11.24 3.67
C LEU A 566 28.32 12.29 2.56
N PHE A 567 27.10 12.74 2.27
CA PHE A 567 26.91 13.89 1.41
C PHE A 567 27.62 15.13 1.96
N THR A 568 28.10 15.97 1.06
CA THR A 568 28.40 17.38 1.37
C THR A 568 27.23 18.24 0.93
N GLU A 569 27.12 19.45 1.47
CA GLU A 569 26.07 20.38 1.08
C GLU A 569 26.12 20.71 -0.42
N GLU A 570 27.32 20.85 -1.00
CA GLU A 570 27.49 21.06 -2.45
C GLU A 570 26.96 19.89 -3.27
N THR A 571 27.17 18.66 -2.79
CA THR A 571 26.67 17.47 -3.48
C THR A 571 25.14 17.46 -3.48
N ILE A 572 24.50 17.82 -2.37
CA ILE A 572 23.04 17.92 -2.29
C ILE A 572 22.53 18.98 -3.26
N LYS A 573 23.17 20.16 -3.30
CA LYS A 573 22.83 21.23 -4.25
C LYS A 573 22.97 20.78 -5.72
N GLU A 574 24.02 20.00 -6.03
CA GLU A 574 24.19 19.39 -7.36
C GLU A 574 23.06 18.41 -7.69
N CYS A 575 22.73 17.50 -6.77
CA CYS A 575 21.62 16.55 -6.91
C CYS A 575 20.29 17.25 -7.14
N ILE A 576 20.00 18.31 -6.36
CA ILE A 576 18.79 19.12 -6.52
C ILE A 576 18.79 19.86 -7.86
N GLY A 577 19.94 20.40 -8.28
CA GLY A 577 20.09 21.05 -9.59
C GLY A 577 19.72 20.10 -10.73
N ARG A 578 20.19 18.85 -10.68
CA ARG A 578 19.82 17.80 -11.64
C ARG A 578 18.31 17.49 -11.59
N CYS A 579 17.74 17.41 -10.39
CA CYS A 579 16.31 17.17 -10.22
C CYS A 579 15.43 18.32 -10.70
N LYS A 580 15.86 19.59 -10.53
CA LYS A 580 15.12 20.76 -11.03
C LYS A 580 14.97 20.69 -12.55
N SER A 581 16.02 20.28 -13.26
CA SER A 581 15.95 20.06 -14.72
C SER A 581 14.93 18.97 -15.08
N SER A 582 14.88 17.87 -14.33
CA SER A 582 13.88 16.80 -14.51
C SER A 582 12.46 17.23 -14.12
N LEU A 583 12.31 18.07 -13.08
CA LEU A 583 11.02 18.59 -12.62
C LEU A 583 10.48 19.68 -13.55
N GLN A 584 11.34 20.47 -14.18
CA GLN A 584 10.94 21.41 -15.24
C GLN A 584 10.41 20.69 -16.48
N LEU A 585 10.91 19.48 -16.78
CA LEU A 585 10.36 18.61 -17.83
C LEU A 585 9.00 18.00 -17.45
N PHE A 586 8.68 17.92 -16.16
CA PHE A 586 7.42 17.37 -15.64
C PHE A 586 6.31 18.42 -15.50
N ARG A 587 6.67 19.71 -15.52
CA ARG A 587 5.73 20.85 -15.55
C ARG A 587 5.43 21.22 -16.99
#